data_AF-A0A1G0LYL1-F1
#
_entry.id   AF-A0A1G0LYL1-F1
#
_cell.length_a   1.000
_cell.length_b   1.000
_cell.length_c   1.000
_cell.angle_alpha   90.00
_cell.angle_beta   90.00
_cell.angle_gamma   90.00
#
_symmetry.space_group_name_H-M   'P 1'
#
loop_
_entity.id
_entity.type
_entity.pdbx_description
1 polymer ?
#
loop_
_entity_poly.entity_id
_entity_poly.type
_entity_poly.pdbx_seq_one_letter_code
_entity_poly.pdbx_strand_id
1 'polypeptide(L)'
;MKALVTGGGGFLGGAIVRMLRERGDQVRSFSRGAHPTLAALGVEQIRGDLSKRELLIKSAEGCDIIFHVAAKAGIWGNYDDFYSANVTGTVNVLAACRANDISRLVYTGSPSVVFDGRDVEGGDESLPYPDSYIAHYPQTKAMAEQIVLDANSPQLATVSLRPHLIWGPGDNHLVPRIVSKGRAGKLRRIGSEPCLVDTVYVDNAAEAHLLAADRLIPGGNISGKAYFISNGEPLPLWDMVNQILAAAGLPPETRSIPPRLAYAAGAACEGLWSLLRVSKEPPMTRFVAKELATAHWFNIDAARRELGYEPRVSIREGLLRLSQWLATEEL
;
A
#
# COMPACT_ATOMS: atom_id res chain seq x y z
N MET A 1 -0.78 22.32 9.64
CA MET A 1 -2.15 21.90 9.26
C MET A 1 -2.70 20.91 10.29
N LYS A 2 -4.01 20.68 10.28
CA LYS A 2 -4.71 19.65 11.06
C LYS A 2 -5.16 18.53 10.13
N ALA A 3 -4.54 17.36 10.26
CA ALA A 3 -4.79 16.22 9.37
C ALA A 3 -5.55 15.11 10.09
N LEU A 4 -6.50 14.49 9.39
CA LEU A 4 -7.05 13.19 9.77
C LEU A 4 -6.37 12.10 8.94
N VAL A 5 -5.74 11.14 9.60
CA VAL A 5 -5.12 9.96 8.95
C VAL A 5 -5.97 8.74 9.27
N THR A 6 -6.71 8.23 8.29
CA THR A 6 -7.35 6.91 8.43
C THR A 6 -6.29 5.83 8.31
N GLY A 7 -6.31 4.84 9.21
CA GLY A 7 -5.29 3.79 9.24
C GLY A 7 -3.94 4.29 9.76
N GLY A 8 -3.92 5.40 10.51
CA GLY A 8 -2.69 5.97 11.08
C GLY A 8 -1.94 5.01 12.02
N GLY A 9 -2.59 3.95 12.51
CA GLY A 9 -1.94 2.89 13.29
C GLY A 9 -1.34 1.73 12.48
N GLY A 10 -1.49 1.75 11.15
CA GLY A 10 -0.87 0.79 10.24
C GLY A 10 0.56 1.17 9.87
N PHE A 11 1.21 0.36 9.03
CA PHE A 11 2.61 0.53 8.66
C PHE A 11 2.89 1.88 7.97
N LEU A 12 2.31 2.11 6.77
CA LEU A 12 2.45 3.39 6.06
C LEU A 12 1.78 4.55 6.81
N GLY A 13 0.59 4.31 7.37
CA GLY A 13 -0.15 5.34 8.11
C GLY A 13 0.63 5.88 9.31
N GLY A 14 1.32 5.00 10.04
CA GLY A 14 2.17 5.36 11.17
C GLY A 14 3.37 6.20 10.74
N ALA A 15 4.00 5.87 9.60
CA ALA A 15 5.08 6.67 9.04
C ALA A 15 4.61 8.08 8.63
N ILE A 16 3.43 8.19 7.99
CA ILE A 16 2.81 9.48 7.65
C ILE A 16 2.53 10.29 8.92
N VAL A 17 1.91 9.68 9.94
CA VAL A 17 1.62 10.35 11.20
C VAL A 17 2.90 10.85 11.87
N ARG A 18 3.95 10.02 11.91
CA ARG A 18 5.26 10.39 12.47
C ARG A 18 5.84 11.61 11.76
N MET A 19 5.91 11.60 10.43
CA MET A 19 6.44 12.72 9.64
C MET A 19 5.62 14.01 9.80
N LEU A 20 4.29 13.90 9.85
CA LEU A 20 3.41 15.05 10.10
C LEU A 20 3.68 15.65 11.49
N ARG A 21 3.85 14.82 12.52
CA ARG A 21 4.17 15.29 13.89
C ARG A 21 5.56 15.90 13.97
N GLU A 22 6.56 15.31 13.32
CA GLU A 22 7.92 15.86 13.22
C GLU A 22 7.92 17.24 12.54
N ARG A 23 7.06 17.46 11.54
CA ARG A 23 6.86 18.76 10.89
C ARG A 23 6.11 19.80 11.75
N GLY A 24 5.53 19.38 12.87
CA GLY A 24 4.75 20.24 13.78
C GLY A 24 3.26 20.30 13.46
N ASP A 25 2.74 19.41 12.60
CA ASP A 25 1.31 19.36 12.29
C ASP A 25 0.48 18.75 13.43
N GLN A 26 -0.79 19.13 13.49
CA GLN A 26 -1.78 18.48 14.35
C GLN A 26 -2.34 17.25 13.63
N VAL A 27 -2.36 16.11 14.30
CA VAL A 27 -2.78 14.85 13.67
C VAL A 27 -3.84 14.17 14.54
N ARG A 28 -4.94 13.78 13.88
CA ARG A 28 -5.92 12.82 14.37
C ARG A 28 -5.74 11.51 13.60
N SER A 29 -5.73 10.38 14.30
CA SER A 29 -5.70 9.05 13.71
C SER A 29 -7.07 8.39 13.86
N PHE A 30 -7.62 7.86 12.76
CA PHE A 30 -8.84 7.04 12.78
C PHE A 30 -8.48 5.59 12.46
N SER A 31 -8.56 4.70 13.45
CA SER A 31 -8.14 3.30 13.32
C SER A 31 -9.04 2.37 14.13
N ARG A 32 -9.03 1.07 13.84
CA ARG A 32 -9.89 0.08 14.54
C ARG A 32 -9.46 -0.21 15.99
N GLY A 33 -8.21 0.09 16.32
CA GLY A 33 -7.61 -0.13 17.63
C GLY A 33 -6.88 1.10 18.15
N ALA A 34 -6.43 1.02 19.40
CA ALA A 34 -5.51 1.99 19.98
C ALA A 34 -4.08 1.55 19.72
N HIS A 35 -3.21 2.51 19.46
CA HIS A 35 -1.81 2.28 19.09
C HIS A 35 -0.89 3.03 20.07
N PRO A 36 -0.14 2.30 20.92
CA PRO A 36 0.77 2.92 21.90
C PRO A 36 1.82 3.84 21.27
N THR A 37 2.32 3.48 20.08
CA THR A 37 3.28 4.29 19.31
C THR A 37 2.72 5.65 18.94
N LEU A 38 1.43 5.74 18.59
CA LEU A 38 0.76 7.00 18.30
C LEU A 38 0.50 7.82 19.57
N ALA A 39 0.19 7.15 20.69
CA ALA A 39 0.00 7.82 21.98
C ALA A 39 1.30 8.51 22.44
N ALA A 40 2.45 7.86 22.26
CA ALA A 40 3.77 8.43 22.55
C ALA A 40 4.08 9.68 21.71
N LEU A 41 3.47 9.83 20.53
CA LEU A 41 3.59 11.02 19.66
C LEU A 41 2.58 12.14 20.00
N GLY A 42 1.75 11.95 21.03
CA GLY A 42 0.69 12.88 21.42
C GLY A 42 -0.40 13.03 20.36
N VAL A 43 -0.63 11.97 19.57
CA VAL A 43 -1.64 11.96 18.50
C VAL A 43 -3.01 11.64 19.10
N GLU A 44 -4.01 12.43 18.74
CA GLU A 44 -5.40 12.12 19.10
C GLU A 44 -5.85 10.89 18.32
N GLN A 45 -6.35 9.87 19.02
CA GLN A 45 -6.74 8.60 18.42
C GLN A 45 -8.24 8.37 18.57
N ILE A 46 -8.90 8.18 17.45
CA ILE A 46 -10.32 7.89 17.38
C ILE A 46 -10.48 6.44 16.92
N ARG A 47 -11.04 5.63 17.82
CA ARG A 47 -11.31 4.22 17.54
C ARG A 47 -12.59 4.09 16.75
N GLY A 48 -12.49 3.59 15.52
CA GLY A 48 -13.65 3.41 14.65
C GLY A 48 -13.38 2.49 13.47
N ASP A 49 -14.47 2.05 12.86
CA ASP A 49 -14.45 1.32 11.60
C ASP A 49 -14.93 2.25 10.48
N LEU A 50 -14.34 2.15 9.28
CA LEU A 50 -14.68 3.03 8.16
C LEU A 50 -16.14 2.90 7.71
N SER A 51 -16.81 1.78 8.02
CA SER A 51 -18.25 1.61 7.79
C SER A 51 -19.12 2.52 8.65
N LYS A 52 -18.58 3.08 9.75
CA LYS A 52 -19.29 3.96 10.68
C LYS A 52 -19.21 5.42 10.23
N ARG A 53 -19.99 5.75 9.19
CA ARG A 53 -20.04 7.07 8.54
C ARG A 53 -20.11 8.26 9.52
N GLU A 54 -21.08 8.26 10.43
CA GLU A 54 -21.27 9.40 11.35
C GLU A 54 -20.07 9.64 12.27
N LEU A 55 -19.44 8.56 12.74
CA LEU A 55 -18.25 8.67 13.56
C LEU A 55 -17.08 9.25 12.74
N LEU A 56 -16.95 8.85 11.47
CA LEU A 56 -15.90 9.36 10.58
C LEU A 56 -16.11 10.85 10.25
N ILE A 57 -17.35 11.28 10.01
CA ILE A 57 -17.70 12.70 9.83
C ILE A 57 -17.27 13.50 11.07
N LYS A 58 -17.68 13.06 12.27
CA LYS A 58 -17.31 13.71 13.53
C LYS A 58 -15.78 13.74 13.74
N SER A 59 -15.09 12.68 13.34
CA SER A 59 -13.63 12.58 13.48
C SER A 59 -12.88 13.59 12.62
N ALA A 60 -13.48 14.02 11.52
CA ALA A 60 -12.89 14.94 10.57
C ALA A 60 -13.14 16.42 10.93
N GLU A 61 -14.01 16.74 11.89
CA GLU A 61 -14.39 18.11 12.29
C GLU A 61 -13.19 19.03 12.50
N GLY A 62 -13.06 20.09 11.71
CA GLY A 62 -11.98 21.07 11.81
C GLY A 62 -10.61 20.59 11.30
N CYS A 63 -10.53 19.46 10.58
CA CYS A 63 -9.33 19.10 9.83
C CYS A 63 -9.25 19.88 8.51
N ASP A 64 -8.04 20.12 8.02
CA ASP A 64 -7.78 20.78 6.72
C ASP A 64 -7.63 19.78 5.57
N ILE A 65 -7.37 18.51 5.90
CA ILE A 65 -7.02 17.46 4.95
C ILE A 65 -7.27 16.06 5.54
N ILE A 66 -7.62 15.11 4.69
CA ILE A 66 -7.65 13.68 5.02
C ILE A 66 -6.58 12.93 4.24
N PHE A 67 -5.81 12.09 4.94
CA PHE A 67 -5.00 11.03 4.37
C PHE A 67 -5.76 9.71 4.51
N HIS A 68 -6.25 9.18 3.39
CA HIS A 68 -6.98 7.93 3.37
C HIS A 68 -6.06 6.73 3.10
N VAL A 69 -5.45 6.21 4.16
CA VAL A 69 -4.47 5.11 4.12
C VAL A 69 -5.09 3.77 4.54
N ALA A 70 -6.18 3.79 5.31
CA ALA A 70 -6.86 2.57 5.74
C ALA A 70 -7.46 1.80 4.56
N ALA A 71 -7.12 0.52 4.47
CA ALA A 71 -7.70 -0.44 3.53
C ALA A 71 -7.63 -1.85 4.14
N LYS A 72 -8.48 -2.75 3.67
CA LYS A 72 -8.27 -4.19 3.82
C LYS A 72 -7.32 -4.65 2.72
N ALA A 73 -6.06 -4.88 3.07
CA ALA A 73 -5.06 -5.51 2.22
C ALA A 73 -5.17 -7.05 2.30
N GLY A 74 -4.47 -7.73 1.39
CA GLY A 74 -4.47 -9.19 1.28
C GLY A 74 -5.19 -9.67 0.02
N ILE A 75 -5.08 -10.96 -0.27
CA ILE A 75 -5.47 -11.53 -1.58
C ILE A 75 -6.49 -12.67 -1.45
N TRP A 76 -6.94 -12.94 -0.23
CA TRP A 76 -7.87 -14.01 0.11
C TRP A 76 -8.85 -13.54 1.18
N GLY A 77 -10.09 -13.99 1.09
CA GLY A 77 -11.17 -13.63 2.01
C GLY A 77 -12.46 -13.30 1.28
N ASN A 78 -13.51 -12.96 2.04
CA ASN A 78 -14.80 -12.61 1.47
C ASN A 78 -14.73 -11.27 0.72
N TYR A 79 -15.31 -11.22 -0.47
CA TYR A 79 -15.49 -10.01 -1.27
C TYR A 79 -16.15 -8.88 -0.47
N ASP A 80 -17.20 -9.17 0.28
CA ASP A 80 -17.96 -8.15 1.02
C ASP A 80 -17.10 -7.40 2.04
N ASP A 81 -16.12 -8.08 2.65
CA ASP A 81 -15.20 -7.43 3.57
C ASP A 81 -14.26 -6.46 2.84
N PHE A 82 -13.77 -6.85 1.65
CA PHE A 82 -12.93 -5.97 0.82
C PHE A 82 -13.75 -4.79 0.32
N TYR A 83 -14.96 -5.03 -0.16
CA TYR A 83 -15.85 -3.98 -0.65
C TYR A 83 -16.23 -3.01 0.47
N SER A 84 -16.63 -3.52 1.64
CA SER A 84 -16.98 -2.70 2.81
C SER A 84 -15.81 -1.83 3.27
N ALA A 85 -14.61 -2.42 3.39
CA ALA A 85 -13.44 -1.68 3.87
C ALA A 85 -12.89 -0.69 2.83
N ASN A 86 -12.77 -1.12 1.57
CA ASN A 86 -12.06 -0.37 0.54
C ASN A 86 -13.00 0.56 -0.24
N VAL A 87 -14.22 0.13 -0.57
CA VAL A 87 -15.15 0.93 -1.40
C VAL A 87 -16.08 1.75 -0.51
N THR A 88 -16.88 1.08 0.33
CA THR A 88 -17.82 1.77 1.24
C THR A 88 -17.07 2.69 2.21
N GLY A 89 -15.92 2.24 2.73
CA GLY A 89 -15.06 3.06 3.57
C GLY A 89 -14.59 4.35 2.89
N THR A 90 -14.15 4.25 1.62
CA THR A 90 -13.75 5.42 0.83
C THR A 90 -14.93 6.37 0.55
N VAL A 91 -16.12 5.85 0.24
CA VAL A 91 -17.34 6.67 0.09
C VAL A 91 -17.66 7.44 1.37
N ASN A 92 -17.47 6.82 2.53
CA ASN A 92 -17.67 7.48 3.83
C ASN A 92 -16.60 8.54 4.11
N VAL A 93 -15.35 8.32 3.70
CA VAL A 93 -14.29 9.34 3.78
C VAL A 93 -14.66 10.57 2.94
N LEU A 94 -15.12 10.37 1.71
CA LEU A 94 -15.60 11.48 0.86
C LEU A 94 -16.81 12.20 1.46
N ALA A 95 -17.70 11.47 2.14
CA ALA A 95 -18.79 12.09 2.89
C ALA A 95 -18.27 12.94 4.07
N ALA A 96 -17.24 12.48 4.78
CA ALA A 96 -16.58 13.25 5.83
C ALA A 96 -15.88 14.50 5.30
N CYS A 97 -15.28 14.44 4.09
CA CYS A 97 -14.74 15.62 3.44
C CYS A 97 -15.84 16.68 3.21
N ARG A 98 -16.95 16.27 2.57
CA ARG A 98 -18.05 17.17 2.23
C ARG A 98 -18.76 17.76 3.45
N ALA A 99 -18.98 16.95 4.49
CA ALA A 99 -19.69 17.39 5.68
C ALA A 99 -18.90 18.39 6.54
N ASN A 100 -17.58 18.47 6.37
CA ASN A 100 -16.68 19.33 7.14
C ASN A 100 -15.93 20.35 6.28
N ASP A 101 -16.38 20.58 5.04
CA ASP A 101 -15.75 21.50 4.08
C ASP A 101 -14.24 21.28 3.90
N ILE A 102 -13.80 20.02 3.99
CA ILE A 102 -12.40 19.65 3.79
C ILE A 102 -12.12 19.65 2.30
N SER A 103 -11.18 20.48 1.88
CA SER A 103 -10.89 20.72 0.47
C SER A 103 -9.84 19.80 -0.14
N ARG A 104 -9.25 18.88 0.66
CA ARG A 104 -8.10 18.06 0.24
C ARG A 104 -8.21 16.62 0.74
N LEU A 105 -8.02 15.67 -0.18
CA LEU A 105 -7.95 14.23 0.10
C LEU A 105 -6.75 13.60 -0.62
N VAL A 106 -5.81 13.07 0.15
CA VAL A 106 -4.76 12.19 -0.37
C VAL A 106 -5.18 10.74 -0.14
N TYR A 107 -5.37 9.99 -1.21
CA TYR A 107 -5.75 8.58 -1.18
C TYR A 107 -4.55 7.68 -1.42
N THR A 108 -4.37 6.67 -0.57
CA THR A 108 -3.37 5.62 -0.82
C THR A 108 -4.01 4.55 -1.72
N GLY A 109 -3.76 4.62 -3.02
CA GLY A 109 -4.08 3.61 -4.03
C GLY A 109 -3.11 2.41 -4.00
N SER A 110 -3.00 1.72 -5.14
CA SER A 110 -2.09 0.57 -5.31
C SER A 110 -1.79 0.38 -6.80
N PRO A 111 -0.58 -0.02 -7.20
CA PRO A 111 -0.31 -0.38 -8.60
C PRO A 111 -1.16 -1.54 -9.11
N SER A 112 -1.63 -2.41 -8.20
CA SER A 112 -2.48 -3.55 -8.54
C SER A 112 -3.81 -3.17 -9.20
N VAL A 113 -4.23 -1.90 -9.15
CA VAL A 113 -5.43 -1.40 -9.83
C VAL A 113 -5.30 -1.41 -11.36
N VAL A 114 -4.09 -1.45 -11.91
CA VAL A 114 -3.84 -1.55 -13.36
C VAL A 114 -3.30 -2.92 -13.78
N PHE A 115 -3.13 -3.85 -12.84
CA PHE A 115 -2.54 -5.15 -13.13
C PHE A 115 -3.56 -6.12 -13.73
N ASP A 116 -3.37 -6.48 -15.00
CA ASP A 116 -4.20 -7.44 -15.74
C ASP A 116 -3.62 -8.87 -15.76
N GLY A 117 -2.50 -9.10 -15.08
CA GLY A 117 -1.83 -10.39 -15.03
C GLY A 117 -0.85 -10.65 -16.18
N ARG A 118 -0.38 -9.61 -16.86
CA ARG A 118 0.75 -9.58 -17.81
C ARG A 118 1.87 -8.69 -17.26
N ASP A 119 3.03 -8.75 -17.92
CA ASP A 119 4.16 -7.91 -17.59
C ASP A 119 3.84 -6.43 -17.81
N VAL A 120 4.28 -5.59 -16.88
CA VAL A 120 4.27 -4.12 -16.96
C VAL A 120 5.69 -3.65 -16.78
N GLU A 121 6.27 -3.11 -17.86
CA GLU A 121 7.66 -2.65 -17.87
C GLU A 121 7.73 -1.16 -18.17
N GLY A 122 7.93 -0.36 -17.12
CA GLY A 122 8.04 1.10 -17.23
C GLY A 122 6.70 1.78 -17.53
N GLY A 123 5.59 1.14 -17.17
CA GLY A 123 4.26 1.70 -17.37
C GLY A 123 4.00 2.95 -16.52
N ASP A 124 3.19 3.87 -17.02
CA ASP A 124 2.86 5.14 -16.37
C ASP A 124 1.36 5.25 -16.08
N GLU A 125 0.91 6.41 -15.63
CA GLU A 125 -0.47 6.69 -15.26
C GLU A 125 -1.49 6.53 -16.40
N SER A 126 -1.05 6.38 -17.66
CA SER A 126 -1.92 6.14 -18.81
C SER A 126 -2.42 4.69 -18.90
N LEU A 127 -1.85 3.77 -18.11
CA LEU A 127 -2.30 2.39 -18.05
C LEU A 127 -3.79 2.29 -17.67
N PRO A 128 -4.59 1.54 -18.44
CA PRO A 128 -6.02 1.43 -18.20
C PRO A 128 -6.32 0.55 -16.98
N TYR A 129 -7.48 0.77 -16.37
CA TYR A 129 -8.06 -0.22 -15.47
C TYR A 129 -8.47 -1.48 -16.25
N PRO A 130 -8.08 -2.69 -15.82
CA PRO A 130 -8.50 -3.94 -16.45
C PRO A 130 -10.01 -4.16 -16.41
N ASP A 131 -10.54 -4.83 -17.44
CA ASP A 131 -11.96 -5.23 -17.51
C ASP A 131 -12.34 -6.25 -16.42
N SER A 132 -11.37 -7.04 -15.95
CA SER A 132 -11.57 -8.04 -14.92
C SER A 132 -10.33 -8.23 -14.05
N TYR A 133 -10.54 -8.62 -12.80
CA TYR A 133 -9.48 -8.81 -11.81
C TYR A 133 -9.51 -10.23 -11.26
N ILE A 134 -8.33 -10.79 -11.04
CA ILE A 134 -8.16 -12.15 -10.50
C ILE A 134 -8.44 -12.20 -9.00
N ALA A 135 -8.24 -11.09 -8.28
CA ALA A 135 -8.40 -11.00 -6.84
C ALA A 135 -9.31 -9.83 -6.45
N HIS A 136 -9.99 -9.96 -5.30
CA HIS A 136 -10.93 -8.94 -4.80
C HIS A 136 -10.23 -7.64 -4.36
N TYR A 137 -9.00 -7.71 -3.88
CA TYR A 137 -8.24 -6.53 -3.47
C TYR A 137 -7.97 -5.55 -4.61
N PRO A 138 -7.29 -5.93 -5.71
CA PRO A 138 -7.06 -4.99 -6.81
C PRO A 138 -8.38 -4.46 -7.40
N GLN A 139 -9.40 -5.31 -7.50
CA GLN A 139 -10.74 -4.90 -7.95
C GLN A 139 -11.34 -3.79 -7.07
N THR A 140 -11.40 -4.01 -5.76
CA THR A 140 -12.01 -3.04 -4.83
C THR A 140 -11.16 -1.79 -4.64
N LYS A 141 -9.83 -1.89 -4.78
CA LYS A 141 -8.93 -0.72 -4.82
C LYS A 141 -9.12 0.10 -6.09
N ALA A 142 -9.33 -0.54 -7.24
CA ALA A 142 -9.60 0.14 -8.51
C ALA A 142 -10.94 0.89 -8.47
N MET A 143 -12.00 0.25 -7.92
CA MET A 143 -13.30 0.89 -7.73
C MET A 143 -13.19 2.12 -6.81
N ALA A 144 -12.50 1.98 -5.69
CA ALA A 144 -12.33 3.06 -4.72
C ALA A 144 -11.47 4.20 -5.27
N GLU A 145 -10.41 3.90 -6.04
CA GLU A 145 -9.60 4.92 -6.70
C GLU A 145 -10.42 5.72 -7.72
N GLN A 146 -11.19 5.06 -8.59
CA GLN A 146 -12.07 5.73 -9.55
C GLN A 146 -13.07 6.66 -8.84
N ILE A 147 -13.71 6.19 -7.76
CA ILE A 147 -14.62 7.01 -6.94
C ILE A 147 -13.92 8.25 -6.36
N VAL A 148 -12.65 8.12 -5.95
CA VAL A 148 -11.87 9.26 -5.42
C VAL A 148 -11.52 10.26 -6.52
N LEU A 149 -11.06 9.78 -7.68
CA LEU A 149 -10.69 10.65 -8.80
C LEU A 149 -11.93 11.37 -9.36
N ASP A 150 -13.06 10.68 -9.48
CA ASP A 150 -14.35 11.25 -9.92
C ASP A 150 -14.93 12.26 -8.92
N ALA A 151 -14.57 12.16 -7.64
CA ALA A 151 -14.99 13.11 -6.61
C ALA A 151 -14.18 14.42 -6.63
N ASN A 152 -13.15 14.53 -7.46
CA ASN A 152 -12.39 15.76 -7.64
C ASN A 152 -13.27 16.88 -8.20
N SER A 153 -13.27 18.03 -7.55
CA SER A 153 -14.13 19.17 -7.89
C SER A 153 -13.50 20.51 -7.49
N PRO A 154 -14.10 21.66 -7.83
CA PRO A 154 -13.66 22.95 -7.33
C PRO A 154 -13.70 23.10 -5.81
N GLN A 155 -14.43 22.24 -5.10
CA GLN A 155 -14.53 22.24 -3.63
C GLN A 155 -13.61 21.20 -2.97
N LEU A 156 -13.30 20.10 -3.66
CA LEU A 156 -12.50 19.00 -3.14
C LEU A 156 -11.44 18.59 -4.16
N ALA A 157 -10.18 18.85 -3.83
CA ALA A 157 -9.05 18.29 -4.55
C ALA A 157 -8.76 16.88 -4.05
N THR A 158 -8.68 15.92 -4.97
CA THR A 158 -8.27 14.55 -4.66
C THR A 158 -7.00 14.17 -5.41
N VAL A 159 -6.20 13.26 -4.83
CA VAL A 159 -5.04 12.66 -5.52
C VAL A 159 -4.87 11.22 -5.04
N SER A 160 -4.58 10.30 -5.95
CA SER A 160 -4.25 8.91 -5.62
C SER A 160 -2.75 8.66 -5.73
N LEU A 161 -2.15 8.04 -4.72
CA LEU A 161 -0.77 7.57 -4.76
C LEU A 161 -0.76 6.06 -4.79
N ARG A 162 -0.03 5.46 -5.73
CA ARG A 162 0.10 4.01 -5.93
C ARG A 162 1.48 3.53 -5.47
N PRO A 163 1.75 3.46 -4.15
CA PRO A 163 3.03 2.95 -3.65
C PRO A 163 3.15 1.46 -3.92
N HIS A 164 4.29 1.04 -4.47
CA HIS A 164 4.51 -0.35 -4.84
C HIS A 164 5.36 -1.10 -3.82
N LEU A 165 4.85 -2.23 -3.31
CA LEU A 165 5.54 -3.12 -2.36
C LEU A 165 6.27 -2.35 -1.24
N ILE A 166 5.53 -1.69 -0.36
CA ILE A 166 6.11 -0.90 0.73
C ILE A 166 6.84 -1.82 1.71
N TRP A 167 8.08 -1.50 2.06
CA TRP A 167 8.89 -2.26 3.01
C TRP A 167 9.77 -1.36 3.89
N GLY A 168 10.27 -1.90 5.00
CA GLY A 168 11.15 -1.21 5.94
C GLY A 168 10.94 -1.64 7.40
N PRO A 169 11.67 -1.04 8.35
CA PRO A 169 11.47 -1.25 9.78
C PRO A 169 10.01 -1.07 10.21
N GLY A 170 9.45 -2.05 10.93
CA GLY A 170 8.06 -2.02 11.37
C GLY A 170 7.04 -2.56 10.36
N ASP A 171 7.48 -3.07 9.21
CA ASP A 171 6.62 -3.79 8.26
C ASP A 171 6.00 -5.03 8.94
N ASN A 172 4.67 -5.13 8.87
CA ASN A 172 3.87 -6.18 9.48
C ASN A 172 3.31 -7.19 8.47
N HIS A 173 3.69 -7.10 7.19
CA HIS A 173 3.14 -7.90 6.10
C HIS A 173 4.21 -8.55 5.21
N LEU A 174 5.07 -7.78 4.55
CA LEU A 174 5.96 -8.32 3.51
C LEU A 174 7.21 -8.95 4.13
N VAL A 175 8.00 -8.16 4.87
CA VAL A 175 9.24 -8.62 5.50
C VAL A 175 9.01 -9.83 6.41
N PRO A 176 8.04 -9.83 7.38
CA PRO A 176 7.84 -10.98 8.25
C PRO A 176 7.44 -12.25 7.50
N ARG A 177 6.70 -12.13 6.40
CA ARG A 177 6.29 -13.27 5.56
C ARG A 177 7.46 -13.86 4.80
N ILE A 178 8.35 -13.01 4.26
CA ILE A 178 9.59 -13.46 3.61
C ILE A 178 10.49 -14.16 4.62
N VAL A 179 10.79 -13.51 5.75
CA VAL A 179 11.67 -14.03 6.80
C VAL A 179 11.16 -15.36 7.37
N SER A 180 9.87 -15.44 7.72
CA SER A 180 9.27 -16.67 8.26
C SER A 180 9.28 -17.83 7.25
N LYS A 181 8.95 -17.59 5.97
CA LYS A 181 9.04 -18.62 4.94
C LYS A 181 10.49 -19.00 4.64
N GLY A 182 11.43 -18.06 4.70
CA GLY A 182 12.87 -18.29 4.55
C GLY A 182 13.41 -19.21 5.66
N ARG A 183 13.15 -18.87 6.93
CA ARG A 183 13.49 -19.70 8.10
C ARG A 183 12.92 -21.11 8.01
N ALA A 184 11.68 -21.24 7.51
CA ALA A 184 11.04 -22.53 7.32
C ALA A 184 11.52 -23.30 6.08
N GLY A 185 12.41 -22.74 5.25
CA GLY A 185 12.84 -23.36 3.99
C GLY A 185 11.73 -23.52 2.95
N LYS A 186 10.66 -22.71 3.04
CA LYS A 186 9.42 -22.78 2.24
C LYS A 186 9.34 -21.72 1.13
N LEU A 187 10.34 -20.86 0.97
CA LEU A 187 10.43 -19.97 -0.19
C LEU A 187 10.89 -20.75 -1.43
N ARG A 188 10.33 -20.44 -2.60
CA ARG A 188 10.77 -21.00 -3.88
C ARG A 188 10.67 -19.91 -4.94
N ARG A 189 11.73 -19.77 -5.73
CA ARG A 189 11.75 -18.91 -6.90
C ARG A 189 10.67 -19.33 -7.87
N ILE A 190 9.98 -18.38 -8.48
CA ILE A 190 8.99 -18.68 -9.53
C ILE A 190 9.59 -18.24 -10.85
N GLY A 191 9.75 -19.19 -11.77
CA GLY A 191 10.50 -18.96 -13.00
C GLY A 191 12.02 -18.93 -12.80
N SER A 192 12.72 -18.91 -13.93
CA SER A 192 14.18 -18.80 -14.02
C SER A 192 14.64 -17.46 -14.59
N GLU A 193 13.75 -16.77 -15.31
CA GLU A 193 14.01 -15.46 -15.90
C GLU A 193 13.85 -14.36 -14.85
N PRO A 194 14.70 -13.33 -14.87
CA PRO A 194 14.60 -12.21 -13.93
C PRO A 194 13.39 -11.33 -14.29
N CYS A 195 12.35 -11.35 -13.47
CA CYS A 195 11.27 -10.37 -13.53
C CYS A 195 11.64 -9.14 -12.70
N LEU A 196 11.74 -7.99 -13.36
CA LEU A 196 12.04 -6.73 -12.67
C LEU A 196 10.80 -6.21 -11.94
N VAL A 197 11.01 -5.74 -10.72
CA VAL A 197 10.00 -5.08 -9.89
C VAL A 197 10.61 -3.83 -9.30
N ASP A 198 9.81 -2.78 -9.16
CA ASP A 198 10.16 -1.68 -8.27
C ASP A 198 9.56 -1.93 -6.88
N THR A 199 10.10 -1.26 -5.88
CA THR A 199 9.58 -1.29 -4.51
C THR A 199 9.71 0.10 -3.91
N VAL A 200 9.12 0.36 -2.75
CA VAL A 200 9.29 1.64 -2.06
C VAL A 200 9.63 1.45 -0.60
N TYR A 201 10.66 2.15 -0.13
CA TYR A 201 10.95 2.24 1.29
C TYR A 201 9.87 3.08 1.99
N VAL A 202 9.42 2.65 3.17
CA VAL A 202 8.27 3.23 3.88
C VAL A 202 8.36 4.74 4.10
N ASP A 203 9.56 5.26 4.40
CA ASP A 203 9.74 6.70 4.61
C ASP A 203 9.60 7.48 3.29
N ASN A 204 10.10 6.94 2.18
CA ASN A 204 9.91 7.56 0.86
C ASN A 204 8.43 7.56 0.47
N ALA A 205 7.71 6.46 0.76
CA ALA A 205 6.27 6.39 0.51
C ALA A 205 5.50 7.41 1.35
N ALA A 206 5.82 7.56 2.63
CA ALA A 206 5.21 8.54 3.51
C ALA A 206 5.52 9.98 3.05
N GLU A 207 6.77 10.25 2.67
CA GLU A 207 7.18 11.55 2.13
C GLU A 207 6.38 11.92 0.87
N ALA A 208 6.17 10.97 -0.05
CA ALA A 208 5.33 11.21 -1.24
C ALA A 208 3.91 11.68 -0.87
N HIS A 209 3.32 11.14 0.20
CA HIS A 209 2.01 11.57 0.68
C HIS A 209 2.04 13.01 1.18
N LEU A 210 3.08 13.40 1.94
CA LEU A 210 3.24 14.77 2.41
C LEU A 210 3.46 15.75 1.25
N LEU A 211 4.31 15.38 0.28
CA LEU A 211 4.58 16.19 -0.91
C LEU A 211 3.33 16.40 -1.76
N ALA A 212 2.50 15.36 -1.90
CA ALA A 212 1.20 15.46 -2.55
C ALA A 212 0.27 16.38 -1.77
N ALA A 213 0.15 16.22 -0.44
CA ALA A 213 -0.68 17.07 0.41
C ALA A 213 -0.32 18.56 0.33
N ASP A 214 0.96 18.88 0.23
CA ASP A 214 1.47 20.25 0.17
C ASP A 214 1.14 20.95 -1.17
N ARG A 215 1.02 20.18 -2.25
CA ARG A 215 0.72 20.69 -3.60
C ARG A 215 -0.75 20.55 -3.98
N LEU A 216 -1.52 19.77 -3.21
CA LEU A 216 -2.92 19.49 -3.51
C LEU A 216 -3.77 20.71 -3.20
N ILE A 217 -4.33 21.33 -4.23
CA ILE A 217 -5.26 22.46 -4.12
C ILE A 217 -6.41 22.28 -5.12
N PRO A 218 -7.64 22.72 -4.80
CA PRO A 218 -8.74 22.65 -5.77
C PRO A 218 -8.39 23.36 -7.09
N GLY A 219 -8.61 22.69 -8.22
CA GLY A 219 -8.22 23.17 -9.55
C GLY A 219 -6.70 23.12 -9.84
N GLY A 220 -5.88 22.61 -8.93
CA GLY A 220 -4.44 22.44 -9.11
C GLY A 220 -4.07 21.35 -10.11
N ASN A 221 -2.83 21.41 -10.61
CA ASN A 221 -2.33 20.52 -11.66
C ASN A 221 -2.30 19.04 -11.28
N ILE A 222 -2.28 18.70 -9.98
CA ILE A 222 -2.23 17.31 -9.50
C ILE A 222 -3.61 16.77 -9.09
N SER A 223 -4.62 17.63 -9.08
CA SER A 223 -5.95 17.32 -8.57
C SER A 223 -6.72 16.46 -9.57
N GLY A 224 -7.31 15.37 -9.09
CA GLY A 224 -7.97 14.36 -9.92
C GLY A 224 -7.00 13.42 -10.64
N LYS A 225 -5.73 13.34 -10.21
CA LYS A 225 -4.73 12.45 -10.81
C LYS A 225 -4.28 11.32 -9.88
N ALA A 226 -3.74 10.26 -10.48
CA ALA A 226 -3.04 9.20 -9.80
C ALA A 226 -1.52 9.31 -10.06
N TYR A 227 -0.67 8.75 -9.20
CA TYR A 227 0.78 8.69 -9.42
C TYR A 227 1.37 7.38 -8.91
N PHE A 228 2.25 6.75 -9.67
CA PHE A 228 3.08 5.65 -9.18
C PHE A 228 4.17 6.17 -8.25
N ILE A 229 4.39 5.45 -7.14
CA ILE A 229 5.40 5.82 -6.14
C ILE A 229 6.28 4.61 -5.89
N SER A 230 7.57 4.74 -6.22
CA SER A 230 8.59 3.73 -6.00
C SER A 230 9.95 4.37 -5.73
N ASN A 231 10.93 3.56 -5.34
CA ASN A 231 12.31 3.98 -5.19
C ASN A 231 13.00 4.33 -6.54
N GLY A 232 12.36 4.07 -7.69
CA GLY A 232 12.96 4.33 -9.00
C GLY A 232 14.19 3.44 -9.30
N GLU A 233 14.37 2.36 -8.54
CA GLU A 233 15.47 1.40 -8.63
C GLU A 233 14.90 0.00 -8.97
N PRO A 234 14.36 -0.26 -10.18
CA PRO A 234 13.81 -1.57 -10.51
C PRO A 234 14.92 -2.63 -10.49
N LEU A 235 14.64 -3.75 -9.83
CA LEU A 235 15.59 -4.86 -9.66
C LEU A 235 14.87 -6.21 -9.79
N PRO A 236 15.60 -7.31 -10.05
CA PRO A 236 14.99 -8.62 -10.08
C PRO A 236 14.29 -8.93 -8.75
N LEU A 237 13.03 -9.38 -8.81
CA LEU A 237 12.20 -9.67 -7.64
C LEU A 237 12.92 -10.54 -6.60
N TRP A 238 13.57 -11.61 -7.08
CA TRP A 238 14.26 -12.55 -6.19
C TRP A 238 15.57 -11.99 -5.62
N ASP A 239 16.16 -10.99 -6.25
CA ASP A 239 17.29 -10.26 -5.67
C ASP A 239 16.82 -9.38 -4.52
N MET A 240 15.67 -8.73 -4.65
CA MET A 240 15.05 -8.00 -3.54
C MET A 240 14.67 -8.93 -2.37
N VAL A 241 14.04 -10.08 -2.66
CA VAL A 241 13.70 -11.08 -1.64
C VAL A 241 14.97 -11.59 -0.93
N ASN A 242 16.02 -11.92 -1.68
CA ASN A 242 17.28 -12.39 -1.10
C ASN A 242 18.02 -11.30 -0.32
N GLN A 243 17.90 -10.03 -0.71
CA GLN A 243 18.42 -8.90 0.07
C GLN A 243 17.69 -8.74 1.41
N ILE A 244 16.37 -8.92 1.45
CA ILE A 244 15.59 -8.95 2.70
C ILE A 244 16.00 -10.15 3.58
N LEU A 245 16.19 -11.33 2.98
CA LEU A 245 16.69 -12.52 3.71
C LEU A 245 18.07 -12.26 4.32
N ALA A 246 18.98 -11.66 3.55
CA ALA A 246 20.31 -11.31 4.03
C ALA A 246 20.25 -10.29 5.17
N ALA A 247 19.38 -9.28 5.10
CA ALA A 247 19.16 -8.32 6.20
C ALA A 247 18.69 -9.00 7.49
N ALA A 248 17.97 -10.13 7.38
CA ALA A 248 17.54 -10.97 8.49
C ALA A 248 18.56 -12.06 8.88
N GLY A 249 19.76 -12.08 8.30
CA GLY A 249 20.80 -13.08 8.57
C GLY A 249 20.52 -14.47 8.00
N LEU A 250 19.66 -14.57 6.98
CA LEU A 250 19.25 -15.84 6.36
C LEU A 250 19.97 -16.06 5.02
N PRO A 251 20.21 -17.34 4.64
CA PRO A 251 20.79 -17.65 3.34
C PRO A 251 19.83 -17.32 2.18
N PRO A 252 20.35 -17.06 0.98
CA PRO A 252 19.52 -16.78 -0.19
C PRO A 252 18.75 -18.03 -0.64
N GLU A 253 17.55 -17.82 -1.20
CA GLU A 253 16.79 -18.89 -1.85
C GLU A 253 17.16 -18.97 -3.34
N THR A 254 17.63 -20.13 -3.77
CA THR A 254 18.11 -20.38 -5.13
C THR A 254 17.26 -21.39 -5.91
N ARG A 255 16.40 -22.16 -5.25
CA ARG A 255 15.59 -23.20 -5.90
C ARG A 255 14.39 -22.57 -6.58
N SER A 256 14.09 -23.00 -7.80
CA SER A 256 12.97 -22.50 -8.60
C SER A 256 11.90 -23.56 -8.84
N ILE A 257 10.68 -23.08 -9.07
CA ILE A 257 9.55 -23.85 -9.58
C ILE A 257 9.03 -23.20 -10.87
N PRO A 258 8.58 -23.98 -11.87
CA PRO A 258 8.02 -23.42 -13.09
C PRO A 258 6.75 -22.58 -12.81
N PRO A 259 6.53 -21.45 -13.51
CA PRO A 259 5.36 -20.59 -13.28
C PRO A 259 4.02 -21.32 -13.44
N ARG A 260 3.92 -22.23 -14.42
CA ARG A 260 2.70 -23.05 -14.63
C ARG A 260 2.40 -23.95 -13.42
N LEU A 261 3.43 -24.50 -12.79
CA LEU A 261 3.28 -25.33 -11.59
C LEU A 261 2.85 -24.48 -10.40
N ALA A 262 3.44 -23.28 -10.24
CA ALA A 262 3.02 -22.34 -9.21
C ALA A 262 1.55 -21.91 -9.37
N TYR A 263 1.13 -21.61 -10.60
CA TYR A 263 -0.26 -21.24 -10.89
C TYR A 263 -1.23 -22.39 -10.61
N ALA A 264 -0.90 -23.61 -11.03
CA ALA A 264 -1.71 -24.80 -10.74
C ALA A 264 -1.81 -25.08 -9.23
N ALA A 265 -0.70 -24.95 -8.50
CA ALA A 265 -0.69 -25.06 -7.04
C ALA A 265 -1.55 -23.98 -6.38
N GLY A 266 -1.49 -22.74 -6.87
CA GLY A 266 -2.37 -21.65 -6.44
C GLY A 266 -3.84 -21.98 -6.65
N ALA A 267 -4.22 -22.45 -7.86
CA ALA A 267 -5.61 -22.83 -8.17
C ALA A 267 -6.12 -23.96 -7.25
N ALA A 268 -5.28 -24.97 -6.99
CA ALA A 268 -5.61 -26.08 -6.10
C ALA A 268 -5.77 -25.62 -4.64
N CYS A 269 -4.86 -24.77 -4.15
CA CYS A 269 -4.94 -24.19 -2.81
C CYS A 269 -6.21 -23.35 -2.63
N GLU A 270 -6.53 -22.48 -3.59
CA GLU A 270 -7.76 -21.69 -3.56
C GLU A 270 -9.00 -22.58 -3.51
N GLY A 271 -9.11 -23.57 -4.41
CA GLY A 271 -10.24 -24.50 -4.44
C GLY A 271 -10.42 -25.27 -3.13
N LEU A 272 -9.31 -25.76 -2.56
CA LEU A 272 -9.33 -26.48 -1.28
C LEU A 272 -9.70 -25.56 -0.11
N TRP A 273 -9.18 -24.33 -0.06
CA TRP A 273 -9.50 -23.37 1.01
C TRP A 273 -10.95 -22.90 0.95
N SER A 274 -11.47 -22.66 -0.25
CA SER A 274 -12.88 -22.33 -0.45
C SER A 274 -13.79 -23.47 -0.03
N LEU A 275 -13.43 -24.72 -0.38
CA LEU A 275 -14.19 -25.91 0.03
C LEU A 275 -14.18 -26.09 1.56
N LEU A 276 -13.03 -25.92 2.20
CA LEU A 276 -12.86 -26.05 3.65
C LEU A 276 -13.31 -24.81 4.44
N ARG A 277 -13.75 -23.74 3.76
CA ARG A 277 -14.14 -22.45 4.35
C ARG A 277 -13.07 -21.86 5.30
N VAL A 278 -11.80 -22.07 4.95
CA VAL A 278 -10.67 -21.56 5.74
C VAL A 278 -10.50 -20.07 5.44
N SER A 279 -10.66 -19.24 6.47
CA SER A 279 -10.54 -17.78 6.37
C SER A 279 -9.09 -17.30 6.26
N LYS A 280 -8.12 -18.11 6.72
CA LYS A 280 -6.69 -17.81 6.63
C LYS A 280 -6.22 -17.91 5.18
N GLU A 281 -5.37 -16.99 4.73
CA GLU A 281 -4.81 -16.99 3.38
C GLU A 281 -4.09 -18.32 3.05
N PRO A 282 -4.33 -18.92 1.87
CA PRO A 282 -3.60 -20.10 1.44
C PRO A 282 -2.10 -19.79 1.21
N PRO A 283 -1.21 -20.81 1.25
CA PRO A 283 0.22 -20.62 1.05
C PRO A 283 0.61 -19.99 -0.31
N MET A 284 -0.24 -20.20 -1.32
CA MET A 284 -0.12 -19.73 -2.71
C MET A 284 -1.53 -19.45 -3.27
N THR A 285 -1.67 -18.37 -4.03
CA THR A 285 -2.86 -18.07 -4.85
C THR A 285 -2.43 -17.91 -6.31
N ARG A 286 -3.37 -17.98 -7.25
CA ARG A 286 -3.13 -17.66 -8.67
C ARG A 286 -2.63 -16.24 -8.85
N PHE A 287 -3.15 -15.30 -8.04
CA PHE A 287 -2.70 -13.90 -8.04
C PHE A 287 -1.22 -13.79 -7.64
N VAL A 288 -0.81 -14.39 -6.50
CA VAL A 288 0.60 -14.39 -6.08
C VAL A 288 1.49 -15.12 -7.06
N ALA A 289 1.02 -16.25 -7.62
CA ALA A 289 1.80 -16.98 -8.62
C ALA A 289 2.06 -16.13 -9.87
N LYS A 290 1.09 -15.30 -10.29
CA LYS A 290 1.28 -14.36 -11.40
C LYS A 290 2.20 -13.21 -11.03
N GLU A 291 1.91 -12.49 -9.94
CA GLU A 291 2.74 -11.36 -9.48
C GLU A 291 4.21 -11.76 -9.35
N LEU A 292 4.49 -12.91 -8.72
CA LEU A 292 5.86 -13.41 -8.55
C LEU A 292 6.51 -13.93 -9.85
N ALA A 293 5.76 -14.04 -10.94
CA ALA A 293 6.20 -14.55 -12.24
C ALA A 293 6.18 -13.50 -13.36
N THR A 294 5.74 -12.27 -13.09
CA THR A 294 5.63 -11.19 -14.07
C THR A 294 6.50 -10.01 -13.67
N ALA A 295 7.04 -9.28 -14.66
CA ALA A 295 7.66 -7.99 -14.40
C ALA A 295 6.59 -6.94 -14.09
N HIS A 296 6.82 -6.10 -13.10
CA HIS A 296 5.90 -5.02 -12.75
C HIS A 296 6.69 -3.86 -12.10
N TRP A 297 7.14 -2.94 -12.94
CA TRP A 297 7.82 -1.72 -12.53
C TRP A 297 7.28 -0.53 -13.31
N PHE A 298 7.24 0.64 -12.67
CA PHE A 298 6.50 1.79 -13.18
C PHE A 298 7.39 3.01 -13.37
N ASN A 299 7.03 3.85 -14.33
CA ASN A 299 7.64 5.16 -14.51
C ASN A 299 7.09 6.13 -13.43
N ILE A 300 7.98 6.79 -12.69
CA ILE A 300 7.65 7.74 -11.63
C ILE A 300 7.97 9.21 -12.00
N ASP A 301 8.25 9.50 -13.27
CA ASP A 301 8.63 10.83 -13.76
C ASP A 301 7.52 11.87 -13.55
N ALA A 302 6.25 11.44 -13.61
CA ALA A 302 5.11 12.30 -13.28
C ALA A 302 5.14 12.71 -11.80
N ALA A 303 5.41 11.77 -10.90
CA ALA A 303 5.57 12.06 -9.47
C ALA A 303 6.77 12.99 -9.20
N ARG A 304 7.91 12.75 -9.87
CA ARG A 304 9.09 13.62 -9.80
C ARG A 304 8.79 15.05 -10.23
N ARG A 305 8.20 15.21 -11.41
CA ARG A 305 7.92 16.52 -12.01
C ARG A 305 6.84 17.30 -11.25
N GLU A 306 5.73 16.64 -10.92
CA GLU A 306 4.52 17.31 -10.44
C GLU A 306 4.43 17.34 -8.92
N LEU A 307 4.88 16.27 -8.23
CA LEU A 307 4.91 16.22 -6.76
C LEU A 307 6.25 16.68 -6.19
N GLY A 308 7.29 16.81 -7.01
CA GLY A 308 8.66 17.03 -6.51
C GLY A 308 9.20 15.83 -5.72
N TYR A 309 8.69 14.63 -6.01
CA TYR A 309 9.07 13.41 -5.31
C TYR A 309 10.43 12.90 -5.79
N GLU A 310 11.38 12.76 -4.87
CA GLU A 310 12.62 12.02 -5.12
C GLU A 310 12.90 11.09 -3.92
N PRO A 311 13.12 9.79 -4.14
CA PRO A 311 13.44 8.85 -3.06
C PRO A 311 14.71 9.28 -2.30
N ARG A 312 14.57 9.60 -1.01
CA ARG A 312 15.70 10.01 -0.17
C ARG A 312 16.47 8.84 0.42
N VAL A 313 15.78 7.73 0.65
CA VAL A 313 16.36 6.50 1.18
C VAL A 313 16.50 5.51 0.03
N SER A 314 17.73 5.21 -0.39
CA SER A 314 17.98 4.17 -1.40
C SER A 314 17.61 2.77 -0.88
N ILE A 315 17.43 1.81 -1.78
CA ILE A 315 17.18 0.41 -1.38
C ILE A 315 18.30 -0.10 -0.46
N ARG A 316 19.56 0.21 -0.78
CA ARG A 316 20.71 -0.20 0.03
C ARG A 316 20.64 0.35 1.46
N GLU A 317 20.38 1.65 1.62
CA GLU A 317 20.27 2.29 2.93
C GLU A 317 19.07 1.74 3.71
N GLY A 318 17.92 1.55 3.04
CA GLY A 318 16.73 0.97 3.66
C GLY A 318 16.97 -0.45 4.19
N LEU A 319 17.74 -1.27 3.47
CA LEU A 319 18.11 -2.63 3.89
C LEU A 319 19.05 -2.64 5.10
N LEU A 320 19.97 -1.66 5.19
CA LEU A 320 20.83 -1.50 6.37
C LEU A 320 20.00 -1.17 7.62
N ARG A 321 19.08 -0.21 7.50
CA ARG A 321 18.15 0.14 8.59
C ARG A 321 17.25 -1.02 8.97
N LEU A 322 16.77 -1.77 7.99
CA LEU A 322 15.97 -2.97 8.23
C LEU A 322 16.78 -4.01 9.00
N SER A 323 18.03 -4.28 8.60
CA SER A 323 18.90 -5.24 9.28
C SER A 323 19.16 -4.84 10.74
N GLN A 324 19.44 -3.55 11.00
CA GLN A 324 19.60 -3.02 12.36
C GLN A 324 18.33 -3.19 13.20
N TRP A 325 17.16 -2.89 12.63
CA TRP A 325 15.88 -3.06 13.31
C TRP A 325 15.58 -4.53 13.62
N LEU A 326 15.82 -5.44 12.67
CA LEU A 326 15.65 -6.88 12.87
C LEU A 326 16.63 -7.47 13.91
N ALA A 327 17.78 -6.83 14.12
CA ALA A 327 18.72 -7.23 15.17
C ALA A 327 18.26 -6.81 16.57
N THR A 328 17.42 -5.77 16.68
CA THR A 328 16.86 -5.28 17.96
C THR A 328 15.53 -5.91 18.32
N GLU A 329 14.75 -6.31 17.33
CA GLU A 329 13.49 -7.02 17.51
C GLU A 329 13.78 -8.52 17.48
N GLU A 330 13.70 -9.22 18.61
CA GLU A 330 13.77 -10.68 18.65
C GLU A 330 12.60 -11.29 17.84
N LEU A 331 12.77 -11.47 16.54
CA LEU A 331 11.86 -12.23 15.68
C LEU A 331 12.14 -13.72 15.72
#